data_AF-A0A5C3Q370-F1
#
_entry.id   AF-A0A5C3Q370-F1
#
_cell.length_a   1.000
_cell.length_b   1.000
_cell.length_c   1.000
_cell.angle_alpha   90.00
_cell.angle_beta   90.00
_cell.angle_gamma   90.00
#
_symmetry.space_group_name_H-M   'P 1'
#
loop_
_entity.id
_entity.type
_entity.pdbx_description
1 polymer ?
#
loop_
_entity_poly.entity_id
_entity_poly.type
_entity_poly.pdbx_seq_one_letter_code
_entity_poly.pdbx_strand_id
1 'polypeptide(L)'
;MYITHTDRRTSSWQRAALALLSASAFTGASAAYIKKRQGSESPSFDWTSVPLNYSNPEEGFGAVPLISSPSPLVNTSSYRGPVLINPGGPGGSGVDMVVGLGSYVQNLLGKEFDILSFDPRGTQCQCSYARVNYPGTAEEELQWIQKYTQWVDLTEDSWPTLPERMKEIEEFALLSKRERGDVLKHATTDNVARDMLSIDNIERMIIDGVLDQEGYYNNDFTLNIADGDKALTWFFGTCADAGPERCSFHAESSEAIRERYHGVETLVKNSKIILPDGIHFDVNFMQALMFSLLYDPGTFPLLAEILASIEQNDMAPILEHLAKGAGVSPFVTVSLRCTDTAVVNDTAEELEEYSVRVGSASEYFSGAVAGVRLSCGGWKVNPDNFKGPMGGNTSFPLLFVGNTADPATPLLA
;
A
#
# COMPACT_ATOMS: atom_id res chain seq x y z
N MET A 1 26.37 6.65 -19.11
CA MET A 1 27.23 7.09 -20.23
C MET A 1 27.02 6.08 -21.36
N TYR A 2 26.55 6.54 -22.53
CA TYR A 2 25.97 5.75 -23.65
C TYR A 2 24.63 5.02 -23.30
N ILE A 3 23.55 4.90 -24.09
CA ILE A 3 23.20 5.12 -25.54
C ILE A 3 23.51 3.88 -26.43
N THR A 4 22.57 3.16 -27.09
CA THR A 4 21.08 3.23 -27.21
C THR A 4 20.47 1.78 -27.32
N HIS A 5 19.34 1.35 -27.93
CA HIS A 5 18.43 1.85 -29.00
C HIS A 5 16.99 1.25 -28.98
N THR A 6 16.24 1.56 -30.04
CA THR A 6 14.82 1.31 -30.45
C THR A 6 14.54 -0.12 -31.01
N ASP A 7 13.32 -0.61 -31.32
CA ASP A 7 12.02 0.09 -31.59
C ASP A 7 10.72 -0.78 -31.44
N ARG A 8 9.61 -0.08 -31.11
CA ARG A 8 8.15 -0.24 -31.46
C ARG A 8 7.33 -1.56 -31.47
N ARG A 9 6.23 -1.47 -30.68
CA ARG A 9 4.78 -1.73 -30.99
C ARG A 9 4.32 -3.18 -31.24
N THR A 10 3.11 -3.61 -30.83
CA THR A 10 1.94 -2.96 -30.17
C THR A 10 1.73 -3.52 -28.73
N SER A 11 0.64 -3.40 -27.95
CA SER A 11 -0.76 -2.92 -28.09
C SER A 11 -1.29 -2.34 -26.75
N SER A 12 -2.45 -1.69 -26.78
CA SER A 12 -3.36 -1.45 -25.63
C SER A 12 -4.17 -2.73 -25.29
N TRP A 13 -4.85 -2.89 -24.14
CA TRP A 13 -5.54 -1.94 -23.23
C TRP A 13 -5.44 -2.32 -21.74
N GLN A 14 -6.15 -1.58 -20.89
CA GLN A 14 -6.54 -1.88 -19.49
C GLN A 14 -5.41 -2.02 -18.44
N ARG A 15 -5.05 -0.86 -17.92
CA ARG A 15 -4.73 -0.51 -16.52
C ARG A 15 -5.02 1.00 -16.41
N ALA A 16 -5.62 1.49 -15.33
CA ALA A 16 -5.79 2.92 -15.00
C ALA A 16 -6.60 3.07 -13.70
N ALA A 17 -6.06 2.68 -12.54
CA ALA A 17 -6.88 2.55 -11.33
C ALA A 17 -6.06 2.59 -10.02
N LEU A 18 -5.07 3.47 -9.94
CA LEU A 18 -3.91 3.29 -9.05
C LEU A 18 -3.32 4.61 -8.50
N ALA A 19 -3.87 5.08 -7.39
CA ALA A 19 -3.38 6.22 -6.61
C ALA A 19 -3.56 6.07 -5.08
N LEU A 20 -4.33 5.09 -4.62
CA LEU A 20 -4.73 4.92 -3.21
C LEU A 20 -3.99 3.74 -2.57
N LEU A 21 -2.70 3.93 -2.24
CA LEU A 21 -1.80 2.88 -1.77
C LEU A 21 -0.93 3.27 -0.56
N SER A 22 -1.56 3.35 0.62
CA SER A 22 -0.86 3.14 1.89
C SER A 22 -0.97 1.66 2.31
N ALA A 23 0.03 0.81 2.12
CA ALA A 23 1.37 1.05 1.56
C ALA A 23 1.74 0.08 0.42
N SER A 24 2.66 0.48 -0.45
CA SER A 24 3.69 -0.41 -1.04
C SER A 24 4.70 0.36 -1.90
N ALA A 25 5.82 0.80 -1.32
CA ALA A 25 6.96 1.37 -2.05
C ALA A 25 7.80 0.31 -2.80
N PHE A 26 7.17 -0.74 -3.32
CA PHE A 26 7.80 -1.94 -3.90
C PHE A 26 7.13 -2.36 -5.22
N THR A 27 7.04 -1.43 -6.17
CA THR A 27 6.14 -1.56 -7.33
C THR A 27 6.78 -2.01 -8.63
N GLY A 28 8.12 -2.15 -8.69
CA GLY A 28 8.84 -2.59 -9.90
C GLY A 28 8.62 -4.05 -10.32
N ALA A 29 8.03 -4.88 -9.47
CA ALA A 29 7.97 -6.33 -9.66
C ALA A 29 6.70 -6.84 -10.37
N SER A 30 5.52 -6.58 -9.82
CA SER A 30 4.28 -7.31 -10.16
C SER A 30 3.85 -7.15 -11.63
N ALA A 31 3.98 -5.94 -12.20
CA ALA A 31 3.66 -5.69 -13.60
C ALA A 31 4.58 -6.46 -14.57
N ALA A 32 5.86 -6.64 -14.22
CA ALA A 32 6.79 -7.46 -14.97
C ALA A 32 6.51 -8.96 -14.77
N TYR A 33 6.21 -9.38 -13.54
CA TYR A 33 5.92 -10.78 -13.21
C TYR A 33 4.64 -11.31 -13.85
N ILE A 34 3.54 -10.55 -13.87
CA ILE A 34 2.29 -10.94 -14.57
C ILE A 34 2.55 -11.21 -16.07
N LYS A 35 3.41 -10.40 -16.70
CA LYS A 35 3.85 -10.61 -18.10
C LYS A 35 4.76 -11.84 -18.25
N LYS A 36 5.66 -12.08 -17.27
CA LYS A 36 6.54 -13.25 -17.23
C LYS A 36 5.76 -14.56 -17.09
N ARG A 37 4.74 -14.58 -16.21
CA ARG A 37 3.89 -15.72 -15.87
C ARG A 37 3.05 -16.25 -17.05
N GLN A 38 2.98 -15.51 -18.16
CA GLN A 38 2.36 -15.94 -19.43
C GLN A 38 3.35 -16.56 -20.43
N GLY A 39 4.66 -16.63 -20.14
CA GLY A 39 5.66 -17.07 -21.13
C GLY A 39 7.03 -17.54 -20.62
N SER A 40 7.30 -17.55 -19.31
CA SER A 40 8.46 -18.23 -18.72
C SER A 40 8.03 -19.39 -17.83
N GLU A 41 8.95 -20.33 -17.59
CA GLU A 41 8.82 -21.25 -16.47
C GLU A 41 8.59 -20.46 -15.17
N SER A 42 7.66 -20.92 -14.33
CA SER A 42 7.45 -20.36 -13.00
C SER A 42 8.70 -20.59 -12.16
N PRO A 43 9.15 -19.61 -11.33
CA PRO A 43 10.16 -19.90 -10.32
C PRO A 43 9.70 -21.03 -9.40
N SER A 44 10.63 -21.86 -8.94
CA SER A 44 10.36 -22.86 -7.90
C SER A 44 10.17 -22.14 -6.56
N PHE A 45 8.92 -22.00 -6.14
CA PHE A 45 8.55 -21.51 -4.81
C PHE A 45 8.38 -22.68 -3.85
N ASP A 46 9.04 -22.60 -2.70
CA ASP A 46 8.84 -23.51 -1.58
C ASP A 46 7.60 -23.08 -0.78
N TRP A 47 7.16 -23.93 0.15
CA TRP A 47 5.95 -23.69 0.95
C TRP A 47 6.16 -24.19 2.37
N THR A 48 5.70 -23.43 3.36
CA THR A 48 5.58 -23.93 4.74
C THR A 48 4.11 -24.15 5.11
N SER A 49 3.86 -25.09 6.02
CA SER A 49 2.52 -25.46 6.49
C SER A 49 2.29 -24.89 7.88
N VAL A 50 1.40 -23.91 8.00
CA VAL A 50 1.13 -23.14 9.23
C VAL A 50 -0.26 -23.42 9.79
N PRO A 51 -0.46 -23.47 11.13
CA PRO A 51 -1.79 -23.57 11.72
C PRO A 51 -2.68 -22.41 11.28
N LEU A 52 -3.95 -22.66 10.97
CA LEU A 52 -4.91 -21.59 10.66
C LEU A 52 -5.07 -20.65 11.86
N ASN A 53 -5.25 -21.20 13.06
CA ASN A 53 -5.26 -20.43 14.30
C ASN A 53 -4.16 -20.96 15.24
N TYR A 54 -3.12 -20.17 15.52
CA TYR A 54 -2.07 -20.60 16.46
C TYR A 54 -2.55 -20.76 17.90
N SER A 55 -3.69 -20.16 18.28
CA SER A 55 -4.34 -20.36 19.57
C SER A 55 -5.22 -21.62 19.60
N ASN A 56 -5.54 -22.20 18.43
CA ASN A 56 -6.35 -23.41 18.28
C ASN A 56 -5.96 -24.19 17.01
N PRO A 57 -4.80 -24.91 17.00
CA PRO A 57 -4.28 -25.56 15.79
C PRO A 57 -5.19 -26.64 15.18
N GLU A 58 -6.16 -27.15 15.94
CA GLU A 58 -7.17 -28.11 15.48
C GLU A 58 -8.15 -27.49 14.45
N GLU A 59 -8.20 -26.16 14.28
CA GLU A 59 -8.96 -25.52 13.18
C GLU A 59 -8.39 -25.84 11.79
N GLY A 60 -7.14 -26.32 11.69
CA GLY A 60 -6.53 -26.81 10.46
C GLY A 60 -5.23 -26.11 10.10
N PHE A 61 -4.76 -26.30 8.86
CA PHE A 61 -3.50 -25.75 8.35
C PHE A 61 -3.67 -25.07 6.99
N GLY A 62 -2.85 -24.06 6.72
CA GLY A 62 -2.70 -23.39 5.42
C GLY A 62 -1.26 -23.43 4.92
N ALA A 63 -1.07 -23.16 3.62
CA ALA A 63 0.25 -23.18 2.97
C ALA A 63 0.73 -21.75 2.64
N VAL A 64 1.83 -21.32 3.27
CA VAL A 64 2.48 -20.02 3.02
C VAL A 64 3.56 -20.18 1.95
N PRO A 65 3.49 -19.48 0.80
CA PRO A 65 4.51 -19.51 -0.24
C PRO A 65 5.79 -18.80 0.20
N LEU A 66 6.95 -19.36 -0.15
CA LEU A 66 8.29 -18.87 0.16
C LEU A 66 9.13 -18.66 -1.10
N ILE A 67 10.05 -17.69 -1.04
CA ILE A 67 11.11 -17.49 -2.04
C ILE A 67 12.44 -17.16 -1.36
N SER A 68 13.54 -17.64 -1.94
CA SER A 68 14.89 -17.26 -1.55
C SER A 68 15.68 -16.71 -2.74
N SER A 69 16.52 -15.71 -2.48
CA SER A 69 17.62 -15.30 -3.35
C SER A 69 18.93 -15.64 -2.63
N PRO A 70 19.56 -16.79 -2.94
CA PRO A 70 20.66 -17.31 -2.14
C PRO A 70 21.93 -16.46 -2.25
N SER A 71 22.71 -16.49 -1.18
CA SER A 71 24.05 -15.92 -1.07
C SER A 71 25.01 -16.57 -2.07
N PRO A 72 25.74 -15.78 -2.89
CA PRO A 72 26.86 -16.32 -3.67
C PRO A 72 28.03 -16.80 -2.78
N LEU A 73 27.96 -16.59 -1.46
CA LEU A 73 28.97 -16.95 -0.47
C LEU A 73 28.57 -18.14 0.42
N VAL A 74 27.41 -18.78 0.20
CA VAL A 74 26.84 -19.86 1.05
C VAL A 74 27.81 -21.02 1.35
N ASN A 75 28.73 -21.33 0.43
CA ASN A 75 29.76 -22.37 0.60
C ASN A 75 31.09 -21.83 1.19
N THR A 76 31.07 -20.70 1.92
CA THR A 76 32.27 -20.02 2.44
C THR A 76 32.11 -19.59 3.90
N SER A 77 33.22 -19.36 4.60
CA SER A 77 33.24 -18.82 5.97
C SER A 77 32.74 -17.35 6.09
N SER A 78 32.49 -16.68 4.97
CA SER A 78 31.90 -15.35 4.94
C SER A 78 30.37 -15.36 5.02
N TYR A 79 29.71 -16.50 4.79
CA TYR A 79 28.25 -16.63 4.91
C TYR A 79 27.75 -16.28 6.33
N ARG A 80 26.55 -15.71 6.43
CA ARG A 80 25.97 -15.19 7.69
C ARG A 80 24.54 -15.66 7.98
N GLY A 81 23.94 -16.47 7.09
CA GLY A 81 22.56 -16.95 7.25
C GLY A 81 21.57 -16.20 6.36
N PRO A 82 20.27 -16.54 6.46
CA PRO A 82 19.21 -15.80 5.79
C PRO A 82 18.87 -14.48 6.51
N VAL A 83 18.25 -13.57 5.77
CA VAL A 83 17.46 -12.46 6.31
C VAL A 83 16.03 -12.65 5.81
N LEU A 84 15.09 -12.93 6.72
CA LEU A 84 13.66 -12.99 6.40
C LEU A 84 13.08 -11.57 6.35
N ILE A 85 12.43 -11.23 5.23
CA ILE A 85 11.84 -9.91 4.99
C ILE A 85 10.34 -10.05 4.72
N ASN A 86 9.54 -9.18 5.34
CA ASN A 86 8.13 -8.95 5.04
C ASN A 86 7.99 -7.55 4.39
N PRO A 87 7.44 -7.40 3.17
CA PRO A 87 7.34 -6.10 2.50
C PRO A 87 6.24 -5.17 3.05
N GLY A 88 5.42 -5.63 3.99
CA GLY A 88 4.31 -4.85 4.56
C GLY A 88 3.08 -4.77 3.66
N GLY A 89 2.40 -3.62 3.66
CA GLY A 89 1.20 -3.36 2.87
C GLY A 89 0.05 -2.79 3.71
N PRO A 90 -0.83 -3.63 4.30
CA PRO A 90 -0.83 -5.10 4.26
C PRO A 90 -1.17 -5.66 2.87
N GLY A 91 -0.80 -6.92 2.63
CA GLY A 91 -1.08 -7.63 1.36
C GLY A 91 0.03 -7.56 0.32
N GLY A 92 1.20 -7.00 0.66
CA GLY A 92 2.41 -7.04 -0.16
C GLY A 92 2.85 -8.49 -0.43
N SER A 93 3.31 -8.75 -1.65
CA SER A 93 3.90 -10.04 -2.01
C SER A 93 5.42 -9.98 -1.82
N GLY A 94 5.91 -10.71 -0.82
CA GLY A 94 7.34 -10.91 -0.63
C GLY A 94 7.95 -11.78 -1.74
N VAL A 95 7.12 -12.65 -2.33
CA VAL A 95 7.45 -13.38 -3.55
C VAL A 95 7.81 -12.43 -4.70
N ASP A 96 6.91 -11.50 -5.05
CA ASP A 96 7.17 -10.50 -6.10
C ASP A 96 8.35 -9.60 -5.72
N MET A 97 8.44 -9.15 -4.46
CA MET A 97 9.53 -8.29 -3.99
C MET A 97 10.90 -8.93 -4.25
N VAL A 98 11.12 -10.20 -3.88
CA VAL A 98 12.43 -10.86 -4.12
C VAL A 98 12.64 -11.17 -5.60
N VAL A 99 11.58 -11.52 -6.35
CA VAL A 99 11.67 -11.78 -7.81
C VAL A 99 12.05 -10.51 -8.60
N GLY A 100 11.61 -9.32 -8.17
CA GLY A 100 11.93 -8.04 -8.82
C GLY A 100 13.16 -7.32 -8.24
N LEU A 101 13.36 -7.37 -6.93
CA LEU A 101 14.32 -6.54 -6.18
C LEU A 101 15.33 -7.33 -5.34
N GLY A 102 15.29 -8.67 -5.31
CA GLY A 102 16.18 -9.49 -4.48
C GLY A 102 17.66 -9.17 -4.66
N SER A 103 18.12 -8.92 -5.89
CA SER A 103 19.49 -8.48 -6.19
C SER A 103 19.82 -7.07 -5.68
N TYR A 104 18.84 -6.16 -5.58
CA TYR A 104 19.04 -4.84 -4.97
C TYR A 104 19.15 -4.97 -3.45
N VAL A 105 18.24 -5.72 -2.84
CA VAL A 105 18.21 -6.01 -1.40
C VAL A 105 19.48 -6.74 -0.95
N GLN A 106 19.98 -7.71 -1.71
CA GLN A 106 21.26 -8.38 -1.40
C GLN A 106 22.48 -7.45 -1.54
N ASN A 107 22.45 -6.44 -2.43
CA ASN A 107 23.51 -5.44 -2.49
C ASN A 107 23.42 -4.41 -1.35
N LEU A 108 22.23 -4.19 -0.76
CA LEU A 108 22.02 -3.33 0.41
C LEU A 108 22.46 -4.00 1.72
N LEU A 109 22.06 -5.27 1.92
CA LEU A 109 22.32 -6.02 3.16
C LEU A 109 23.70 -6.71 3.19
N GLY A 110 24.24 -7.07 2.02
CA GLY A 110 25.50 -7.81 1.88
C GLY A 110 25.31 -9.15 1.16
N LYS A 111 26.36 -9.56 0.43
CA LYS A 111 26.39 -10.83 -0.32
C LYS A 111 26.59 -12.05 0.59
N GLU A 112 26.89 -11.78 1.85
CA GLU A 112 27.03 -12.70 2.96
C GLU A 112 25.69 -13.36 3.37
N PHE A 113 24.55 -12.81 2.95
CA PHE A 113 23.21 -13.25 3.35
C PHE A 113 22.39 -13.86 2.21
N ASP A 114 21.54 -14.83 2.54
CA ASP A 114 20.40 -15.22 1.70
C ASP A 114 19.27 -14.21 1.92
N ILE A 115 18.59 -13.78 0.87
CA ILE A 115 17.37 -12.96 1.01
C ILE A 115 16.16 -13.89 0.98
N LEU A 116 15.50 -14.07 2.12
CA LEU A 116 14.32 -14.93 2.28
C LEU A 116 13.07 -14.05 2.39
N SER A 117 11.98 -14.43 1.72
CA SER A 117 10.70 -13.75 1.86
C SER A 117 9.54 -14.68 1.57
N PHE A 118 8.32 -14.22 1.84
CA PHE A 118 7.10 -15.02 1.79
C PHE A 118 5.91 -14.17 1.35
N ASP A 119 4.82 -14.82 0.96
CA ASP A 119 3.54 -14.16 0.76
C ASP A 119 2.65 -14.35 2.01
N PRO A 120 2.33 -13.27 2.75
CA PRO A 120 1.41 -13.34 3.88
C PRO A 120 0.03 -13.94 3.57
N ARG A 121 -0.67 -14.26 4.65
CA ARG A 121 -2.05 -14.72 4.62
C ARG A 121 -2.94 -13.68 3.92
N GLY A 122 -3.66 -14.10 2.88
CA GLY A 122 -4.58 -13.26 2.12
C GLY A 122 -3.94 -12.28 1.13
N THR A 123 -2.60 -12.24 1.01
CA THR A 123 -1.86 -11.50 -0.03
C THR A 123 -2.37 -11.79 -1.45
N GLN A 124 -2.21 -10.82 -2.35
CA GLN A 124 -2.79 -10.80 -3.70
C GLN A 124 -2.43 -12.00 -4.60
N CYS A 125 -1.37 -12.76 -4.30
CA CYS A 125 -1.07 -13.98 -5.03
C CYS A 125 -2.23 -14.98 -4.95
N GLN A 126 -2.59 -15.53 -6.11
CA GLN A 126 -3.56 -16.63 -6.24
C GLN A 126 -3.18 -17.89 -5.44
N CYS A 127 -1.96 -17.94 -4.91
CA CYS A 127 -1.38 -18.99 -4.10
C CYS A 127 -1.66 -18.90 -2.60
N SER A 128 -2.00 -17.73 -2.05
CA SER A 128 -2.31 -17.61 -0.61
C SER A 128 -3.64 -18.31 -0.29
N TYR A 129 -3.71 -19.06 0.82
CA TYR A 129 -4.89 -19.87 1.16
C TYR A 129 -6.03 -19.04 1.77
N ALA A 130 -5.71 -18.05 2.59
CA ALA A 130 -6.68 -17.11 3.19
C ALA A 130 -7.11 -16.02 2.20
N ARG A 131 -7.19 -16.36 0.91
CA ARG A 131 -7.34 -15.43 -0.21
C ARG A 131 -8.62 -14.61 -0.06
N VAL A 132 -8.47 -13.29 -0.08
CA VAL A 132 -9.58 -12.35 -0.35
C VAL A 132 -10.25 -12.73 -1.67
N ASN A 133 -11.56 -12.51 -1.81
CA ASN A 133 -12.24 -12.78 -3.07
C ASN A 133 -11.83 -11.77 -4.16
N TYR A 134 -10.71 -12.07 -4.79
CA TYR A 134 -10.07 -11.28 -5.83
C TYR A 134 -10.67 -11.62 -7.20
N PRO A 135 -11.07 -10.62 -8.01
CA PRO A 135 -11.71 -10.79 -9.32
C PRO A 135 -10.94 -11.71 -10.29
N GLY A 136 -11.66 -12.43 -11.16
CA GLY A 136 -11.05 -13.34 -12.13
C GLY A 136 -10.47 -12.63 -13.35
N THR A 137 -10.96 -11.42 -13.63
CA THR A 137 -10.71 -10.64 -14.85
C THR A 137 -10.43 -9.16 -14.56
N ALA A 138 -9.78 -8.47 -15.50
CA ALA A 138 -9.52 -7.04 -15.42
C ALA A 138 -10.81 -6.18 -15.46
N GLU A 139 -11.88 -6.70 -16.05
CA GLU A 139 -13.18 -6.02 -16.12
C GLU A 139 -13.84 -5.98 -14.73
N GLU A 140 -13.86 -7.12 -14.02
CA GLU A 140 -14.33 -7.19 -12.63
C GLU A 140 -13.40 -6.37 -11.70
N GLU A 141 -12.08 -6.38 -11.94
CA GLU A 141 -11.12 -5.56 -11.18
C GLU A 141 -11.41 -4.06 -11.29
N LEU A 142 -11.73 -3.56 -12.49
CA LEU A 142 -12.14 -2.16 -12.67
C LEU A 142 -13.46 -1.84 -11.97
N GLN A 143 -14.46 -2.72 -12.07
CA GLN A 143 -15.76 -2.56 -11.37
C GLN A 143 -15.58 -2.49 -9.85
N TRP A 144 -14.70 -3.32 -9.29
CA TRP A 144 -14.37 -3.27 -7.87
C TRP A 144 -13.64 -1.97 -7.49
N ILE A 145 -12.78 -1.39 -8.34
CA ILE A 145 -12.08 -0.13 -8.01
C ILE A 145 -13.01 1.08 -8.08
N GLN A 146 -13.89 1.16 -9.08
CA GLN A 146 -14.99 2.14 -9.09
C GLN A 146 -15.80 2.05 -7.78
N LYS A 147 -16.13 0.84 -7.35
CA LYS A 147 -16.85 0.59 -6.10
C LYS A 147 -16.08 1.00 -4.85
N TYR A 148 -14.76 0.74 -4.78
CA TYR A 148 -13.93 1.23 -3.67
C TYR A 148 -13.85 2.74 -3.63
N THR A 149 -13.70 3.43 -4.77
CA THR A 149 -13.70 4.91 -4.80
C THR A 149 -15.01 5.50 -4.29
N GLN A 150 -16.14 4.82 -4.50
CA GLN A 150 -17.42 5.21 -3.89
C GLN A 150 -17.44 4.93 -2.37
N TRP A 151 -16.94 3.78 -1.92
CA TRP A 151 -16.84 3.46 -0.49
C TRP A 151 -15.98 4.42 0.33
N VAL A 152 -15.00 5.09 -0.29
CA VAL A 152 -14.14 6.11 0.34
C VAL A 152 -14.42 7.54 -0.13
N ASP A 153 -15.56 7.78 -0.79
CA ASP A 153 -16.02 9.14 -1.12
C ASP A 153 -16.31 9.92 0.18
N LEU A 154 -15.68 11.09 0.30
CA LEU A 154 -15.71 12.00 1.44
C LEU A 154 -16.41 13.34 1.11
N THR A 155 -17.02 13.45 -0.07
CA THR A 155 -17.75 14.67 -0.46
C THR A 155 -19.04 14.83 0.36
N GLU A 156 -19.43 16.07 0.65
CA GLU A 156 -20.63 16.38 1.45
C GLU A 156 -21.91 15.76 0.85
N ASP A 157 -22.03 15.76 -0.49
CA ASP A 157 -23.12 15.12 -1.24
C ASP A 157 -23.17 13.58 -1.07
N SER A 158 -22.09 12.95 -0.59
CA SER A 158 -21.97 11.49 -0.46
C SER A 158 -22.46 10.94 0.89
N TRP A 159 -22.48 11.73 1.97
CA TRP A 159 -22.87 11.25 3.30
C TRP A 159 -24.25 10.55 3.34
N PRO A 160 -25.30 11.02 2.62
CA PRO A 160 -26.59 10.33 2.57
C PRO A 160 -26.54 8.90 2.01
N THR A 161 -25.50 8.53 1.24
CA THR A 161 -25.35 7.17 0.69
C THR A 161 -24.53 6.24 1.58
N LEU A 162 -23.85 6.76 2.63
CA LEU A 162 -22.96 5.97 3.48
C LEU A 162 -23.62 4.72 4.10
N PRO A 163 -24.90 4.72 4.53
CA PRO A 163 -25.57 3.49 4.99
C PRO A 163 -25.71 2.41 3.92
N GLU A 164 -25.87 2.79 2.65
CA GLU A 164 -25.90 1.85 1.52
C GLU A 164 -24.48 1.33 1.24
N ARG A 165 -23.48 2.22 1.18
CA ARG A 165 -22.05 1.87 1.01
C ARG A 165 -21.57 0.88 2.08
N MET A 166 -21.92 1.09 3.35
CA MET A 166 -21.60 0.15 4.44
C MET A 166 -22.25 -1.23 4.25
N LYS A 167 -23.50 -1.29 3.77
CA LYS A 167 -24.16 -2.56 3.47
C LYS A 167 -23.47 -3.31 2.32
N GLU A 168 -22.93 -2.60 1.33
CA GLU A 168 -22.15 -3.24 0.26
C GLU A 168 -20.81 -3.81 0.74
N ILE A 169 -20.13 -3.09 1.64
CA ILE A 169 -18.91 -3.56 2.30
C ILE A 169 -19.21 -4.86 3.09
N GLU A 170 -20.33 -4.91 3.80
CA GLU A 170 -20.79 -6.13 4.49
C GLU A 170 -21.06 -7.28 3.51
N GLU A 171 -21.77 -7.01 2.40
CA GLU A 171 -22.09 -8.03 1.39
C GLU A 171 -20.83 -8.64 0.75
N PHE A 172 -19.77 -7.85 0.56
CA PHE A 172 -18.45 -8.28 0.06
C PHE A 172 -17.62 -9.03 1.12
N ALA A 173 -17.58 -8.56 2.37
CA ALA A 173 -16.95 -9.28 3.48
C ALA A 173 -17.57 -10.68 3.65
N LEU A 174 -18.91 -10.74 3.62
CA LEU A 174 -19.67 -12.00 3.65
C LEU A 174 -19.51 -12.82 2.35
N LEU A 175 -19.21 -12.22 1.20
CA LEU A 175 -18.94 -12.95 -0.04
C LEU A 175 -17.66 -13.77 0.06
N SER A 176 -16.58 -13.14 0.57
CA SER A 176 -15.32 -13.84 0.85
C SER A 176 -15.55 -15.05 1.78
N LYS A 177 -16.33 -14.86 2.86
CA LYS A 177 -16.70 -15.93 3.79
C LYS A 177 -17.56 -17.04 3.16
N ARG A 178 -18.46 -16.71 2.24
CA ARG A 178 -19.32 -17.69 1.54
C ARG A 178 -18.53 -18.58 0.57
N GLU A 179 -17.57 -18.02 -0.16
CA GLU A 179 -16.86 -18.74 -1.23
C GLU A 179 -15.53 -19.36 -0.79
N ARG A 180 -14.91 -18.85 0.27
CA ARG A 180 -13.62 -19.34 0.80
C ARG A 180 -13.72 -20.03 2.16
N GLY A 181 -14.90 -20.01 2.78
CA GLY A 181 -15.06 -20.35 4.18
C GLY A 181 -14.54 -19.25 5.10
N ASP A 182 -14.56 -19.51 6.42
CA ASP A 182 -14.26 -18.52 7.45
C ASP A 182 -12.76 -18.30 7.69
N VAL A 183 -11.93 -18.43 6.64
CA VAL A 183 -10.46 -18.43 6.74
C VAL A 183 -9.84 -17.03 6.81
N LEU A 184 -10.56 -16.00 6.34
CA LEU A 184 -10.04 -14.63 6.27
C LEU A 184 -9.79 -14.05 7.67
N LYS A 185 -10.56 -14.47 8.68
CA LYS A 185 -10.40 -14.07 10.10
C LYS A 185 -9.01 -14.38 10.69
N HIS A 186 -8.26 -15.29 10.03
CA HIS A 186 -6.91 -15.72 10.41
C HIS A 186 -5.80 -14.94 9.70
N ALA A 187 -6.14 -14.01 8.80
CA ALA A 187 -5.19 -13.19 8.04
C ALA A 187 -4.79 -11.92 8.81
N THR A 188 -4.45 -12.12 10.08
CA THR A 188 -4.10 -11.07 11.06
C THR A 188 -2.58 -10.91 11.16
N THR A 189 -2.10 -9.73 11.54
CA THR A 189 -0.67 -9.44 11.71
C THR A 189 -0.04 -10.33 12.77
N ASP A 190 -0.76 -10.74 13.82
CA ASP A 190 -0.22 -11.66 14.82
C ASP A 190 -0.06 -13.10 14.29
N ASN A 191 -1.01 -13.59 13.48
CA ASN A 191 -0.88 -14.88 12.81
C ASN A 191 0.25 -14.85 11.76
N VAL A 192 0.39 -13.75 11.00
CA VAL A 192 1.51 -13.54 10.06
C VAL A 192 2.87 -13.45 10.77
N ALA A 193 2.95 -12.78 11.92
CA ALA A 193 4.17 -12.75 12.74
C ALA A 193 4.54 -14.14 13.30
N ARG A 194 3.55 -14.99 13.60
CA ARG A 194 3.76 -16.39 13.99
C ARG A 194 4.15 -17.28 12.81
N ASP A 195 3.67 -16.99 11.59
CA ASP A 195 4.15 -17.64 10.37
C ASP A 195 5.66 -17.38 10.21
N MET A 196 6.11 -16.12 10.37
CA MET A 196 7.54 -15.75 10.31
C MET A 196 8.39 -16.55 11.31
N LEU A 197 7.91 -16.71 12.55
CA LEU A 197 8.56 -17.53 13.59
C LEU A 197 8.50 -19.05 13.33
N SER A 198 7.70 -19.50 12.37
CA SER A 198 7.69 -20.89 11.88
C SER A 198 8.49 -21.10 10.59
N ILE A 199 8.85 -20.02 9.91
CA ILE A 199 9.73 -20.02 8.73
C ILE A 199 11.21 -20.08 9.16
N ASP A 200 11.61 -19.25 10.14
CA ASP A 200 12.99 -19.21 10.64
C ASP A 200 13.12 -18.74 12.09
N ASN A 201 14.26 -19.04 12.73
CA ASN A 201 14.60 -18.63 14.09
C ASN A 201 15.14 -17.18 14.10
N ILE A 202 14.23 -16.22 14.23
CA ILE A 202 14.55 -14.78 14.22
C ILE A 202 15.42 -14.38 15.43
N GLU A 203 16.75 -14.38 15.26
CA GLU A 203 17.69 -13.90 16.30
C GLU A 203 17.65 -12.38 16.49
N ARG A 204 17.50 -11.62 15.40
CA ARG A 204 17.59 -10.15 15.35
C ARG A 204 16.53 -9.63 14.40
N MET A 205 16.04 -8.42 14.68
CA MET A 205 14.94 -7.82 13.95
C MET A 205 15.20 -6.33 13.74
N ILE A 206 14.95 -5.89 12.52
CA ILE A 206 14.90 -4.49 12.11
C ILE A 206 13.44 -4.22 11.74
N ILE A 207 12.89 -3.10 12.20
CA ILE A 207 11.57 -2.60 11.81
C ILE A 207 11.81 -1.24 11.15
N ASP A 208 11.59 -1.20 9.85
CA ASP A 208 11.81 -0.03 8.99
C ASP A 208 10.46 0.46 8.46
N GLY A 209 10.17 1.75 8.63
CA GLY A 209 8.81 2.30 8.54
C GLY A 209 7.95 1.88 9.73
N VAL A 210 8.11 2.58 10.87
CA VAL A 210 7.38 2.27 12.11
C VAL A 210 5.96 2.86 12.05
N LEU A 211 4.95 1.99 12.08
CA LEU A 211 3.54 2.38 12.11
C LEU A 211 3.08 2.69 13.54
N ASP A 212 2.16 3.64 13.72
CA ASP A 212 1.40 3.72 14.97
C ASP A 212 0.51 2.48 15.12
N GLN A 213 0.86 1.67 16.11
CA GLN A 213 0.17 0.44 16.46
C GLN A 213 -1.22 0.72 17.08
N GLU A 214 -1.38 1.78 17.88
CA GLU A 214 -2.67 2.06 18.54
C GLU A 214 -3.68 2.62 17.54
N GLY A 215 -3.28 3.59 16.71
CA GLY A 215 -4.07 4.08 15.59
C GLY A 215 -4.46 2.97 14.60
N TYR A 216 -3.48 2.17 14.15
CA TYR A 216 -3.74 1.05 13.24
C TYR A 216 -4.83 0.11 13.77
N TYR A 217 -4.65 -0.47 14.96
CA TYR A 217 -5.60 -1.44 15.51
C TYR A 217 -6.97 -0.82 15.84
N ASN A 218 -7.07 0.50 16.05
CA ASN A 218 -8.34 1.19 16.27
C ASN A 218 -9.03 1.70 15.00
N ASN A 219 -8.43 1.56 13.81
CA ASN A 219 -8.83 2.27 12.57
C ASN A 219 -8.84 3.81 12.72
N ASP A 220 -7.83 4.36 13.40
CA ASP A 220 -7.52 5.79 13.39
C ASP A 220 -6.16 6.02 12.74
N PHE A 221 -6.15 6.55 11.52
CA PHE A 221 -4.94 6.79 10.74
C PHE A 221 -4.50 8.27 10.78
N THR A 222 -5.02 9.05 11.75
CA THR A 222 -4.71 10.49 11.90
C THR A 222 -3.21 10.73 12.07
N LEU A 223 -2.49 9.84 12.77
CA LEU A 223 -1.05 10.01 13.00
C LEU A 223 -0.18 9.56 11.83
N ASN A 224 -0.69 8.81 10.84
CA ASN A 224 0.09 8.37 9.68
C ASN A 224 0.55 9.52 8.79
N ILE A 225 -0.22 10.60 8.72
CA ILE A 225 0.01 11.74 7.82
C ILE A 225 0.84 12.86 8.46
N ALA A 226 1.30 12.69 9.71
CA ALA A 226 1.91 13.75 10.52
C ALA A 226 3.19 14.37 9.90
N ASP A 227 3.96 13.59 9.12
CA ASP A 227 5.13 14.09 8.38
C ASP A 227 4.88 14.23 6.87
N GLY A 228 3.66 13.97 6.38
CA GLY A 228 3.29 14.17 4.97
C GLY A 228 3.52 15.62 4.52
N ASP A 229 3.14 16.58 5.36
CA ASP A 229 3.37 18.01 5.11
C ASP A 229 4.87 18.35 5.02
N LYS A 230 5.74 17.63 5.76
CA LYS A 230 7.21 17.76 5.64
C LYS A 230 7.70 17.22 4.31
N ALA A 231 7.18 16.07 3.87
CA ALA A 231 7.54 15.45 2.60
C ALA A 231 7.15 16.33 1.40
N LEU A 232 5.95 16.91 1.39
CA LEU A 232 5.53 17.85 0.34
C LEU A 232 6.32 19.16 0.39
N THR A 233 6.60 19.69 1.58
CA THR A 233 7.47 20.88 1.74
C THR A 233 8.89 20.62 1.22
N TRP A 234 9.41 19.40 1.39
CA TRP A 234 10.69 19.00 0.82
C TRP A 234 10.64 18.87 -0.71
N PHE A 235 9.54 18.38 -1.28
CA PHE A 235 9.30 18.44 -2.73
C PHE A 235 9.31 19.90 -3.24
N PHE A 236 8.62 20.83 -2.58
CA PHE A 236 8.61 22.25 -2.98
C PHE A 236 10.02 22.84 -3.01
N GLY A 237 10.81 22.67 -1.95
CA GLY A 237 12.20 23.15 -1.91
C GLY A 237 13.08 22.50 -2.98
N THR A 238 12.98 21.18 -3.15
CA THR A 238 13.76 20.42 -4.14
C THR A 238 13.39 20.80 -5.58
N CYS A 239 12.12 21.11 -5.85
CA CYS A 239 11.65 21.55 -7.16
C CYS A 239 12.16 22.96 -7.53
N ALA A 240 12.27 23.88 -6.56
CA ALA A 240 12.93 25.18 -6.76
C ALA A 240 14.42 25.00 -7.05
N ASP A 241 15.15 24.31 -6.17
CA ASP A 241 16.60 24.08 -6.29
C ASP A 241 16.99 23.32 -7.57
N ALA A 242 16.10 22.49 -8.11
CA ALA A 242 16.32 21.74 -9.34
C ALA A 242 16.27 22.61 -10.62
N GLY A 243 15.61 23.77 -10.59
CA GLY A 243 15.44 24.67 -11.72
C GLY A 243 14.44 24.18 -12.80
N PRO A 244 14.07 25.07 -13.75
CA PRO A 244 13.03 24.78 -14.76
C PRO A 244 13.45 23.75 -15.83
N GLU A 245 14.73 23.39 -15.90
CA GLU A 245 15.21 22.29 -16.76
C GLU A 245 14.92 20.89 -16.16
N ARG A 246 14.54 20.82 -14.87
CA ARG A 246 14.39 19.55 -14.13
C ARG A 246 13.08 19.42 -13.36
N CYS A 247 12.50 20.53 -12.91
CA CYS A 247 11.14 20.55 -12.36
C CYS A 247 10.20 21.31 -13.31
N SER A 248 9.26 20.60 -13.92
CA SER A 248 8.17 21.16 -14.76
C SER A 248 7.26 22.11 -13.98
N PHE A 249 7.15 21.94 -12.66
CA PHE A 249 6.38 22.79 -11.75
C PHE A 249 7.22 23.89 -11.07
N HIS A 250 8.46 24.14 -11.55
CA HIS A 250 9.37 25.12 -10.98
C HIS A 250 8.78 26.53 -10.87
N ALA A 251 9.01 27.18 -9.73
CA ALA A 251 8.93 28.63 -9.55
C ALA A 251 10.11 29.10 -8.68
N GLU A 252 10.34 30.41 -8.64
CA GLU A 252 11.56 31.05 -8.10
C GLU A 252 11.88 30.76 -6.61
N SER A 253 10.96 30.17 -5.85
CA SER A 253 11.20 29.73 -4.46
C SER A 253 10.23 28.62 -4.04
N SER A 254 10.52 27.96 -2.91
CA SER A 254 9.65 26.95 -2.29
C SER A 254 8.25 27.50 -2.00
N GLU A 255 8.16 28.73 -1.51
CA GLU A 255 6.91 29.44 -1.24
C GLU A 255 6.13 29.70 -2.53
N ALA A 256 6.79 30.10 -3.61
CA ALA A 256 6.14 30.31 -4.91
C ALA A 256 5.59 29.00 -5.51
N ILE A 257 6.22 27.86 -5.21
CA ILE A 257 5.73 26.53 -5.61
C ILE A 257 4.55 26.10 -4.73
N ARG A 258 4.59 26.37 -3.41
CA ARG A 258 3.46 26.16 -2.49
C ARG A 258 2.23 26.96 -2.91
N GLU A 259 2.38 28.22 -3.28
CA GLU A 259 1.28 29.05 -3.80
C GLU A 259 0.70 28.50 -5.11
N ARG A 260 1.54 28.01 -6.03
CA ARG A 260 1.05 27.29 -7.24
C ARG A 260 0.30 26.01 -6.87
N TYR A 261 0.80 25.23 -5.91
CA TYR A 261 0.13 24.00 -5.45
C TYR A 261 -1.27 24.29 -4.89
N HIS A 262 -1.43 25.31 -4.04
CA HIS A 262 -2.75 25.75 -3.58
C HIS A 262 -3.63 26.29 -4.72
N GLY A 263 -3.02 26.86 -5.78
CA GLY A 263 -3.69 27.15 -7.04
C GLY A 263 -4.24 25.90 -7.73
N VAL A 264 -3.46 24.82 -7.79
CA VAL A 264 -3.88 23.51 -8.32
C VAL A 264 -5.00 22.89 -7.46
N GLU A 265 -4.90 22.90 -6.13
CA GLU A 265 -5.98 22.48 -5.23
C GLU A 265 -7.27 23.28 -5.48
N THR A 266 -7.15 24.59 -5.68
CA THR A 266 -8.28 25.48 -5.98
C THR A 266 -8.89 25.19 -7.35
N LEU A 267 -8.08 24.86 -8.37
CA LEU A 267 -8.57 24.43 -9.68
C LEU A 267 -9.34 23.12 -9.58
N VAL A 268 -8.80 22.10 -8.90
CA VAL A 268 -9.45 20.80 -8.71
C VAL A 268 -10.74 20.95 -7.90
N LYS A 269 -10.72 21.66 -6.78
CA LYS A 269 -11.90 21.89 -5.92
C LYS A 269 -13.07 22.56 -6.65
N ASN A 270 -12.80 23.45 -7.59
CA ASN A 270 -13.84 24.12 -8.38
C ASN A 270 -14.23 23.37 -9.66
N SER A 271 -13.49 22.33 -10.06
CA SER A 271 -13.68 21.61 -11.32
C SER A 271 -14.31 20.24 -11.08
N LYS A 272 -15.42 19.94 -11.75
CA LYS A 272 -16.01 18.60 -11.75
C LYS A 272 -15.29 17.69 -12.76
N ILE A 273 -14.03 17.38 -12.46
CA ILE A 273 -13.17 16.51 -13.29
C ILE A 273 -13.67 15.07 -13.14
N ILE A 274 -13.98 14.44 -14.27
CA ILE A 274 -14.38 13.03 -14.35
C ILE A 274 -13.42 12.35 -15.33
N LEU A 275 -12.77 11.28 -14.88
CA LEU A 275 -11.84 10.48 -15.67
C LEU A 275 -12.60 9.58 -16.67
N PRO A 276 -11.95 9.03 -17.71
CA PRO A 276 -12.64 8.31 -18.80
C PRO A 276 -13.40 7.04 -18.39
N ASP A 277 -13.18 6.55 -17.18
CA ASP A 277 -13.83 5.41 -16.52
C ASP A 277 -14.98 5.80 -15.59
N GLY A 278 -15.29 7.10 -15.47
CA GLY A 278 -16.30 7.64 -14.58
C GLY A 278 -15.82 7.94 -13.15
N ILE A 279 -14.54 7.75 -12.82
CA ILE A 279 -14.00 8.12 -11.51
C ILE A 279 -13.96 9.66 -11.40
N HIS A 280 -14.45 10.19 -10.28
CA HIS A 280 -14.37 11.61 -9.97
C HIS A 280 -12.95 11.93 -9.46
N PHE A 281 -12.28 12.89 -10.09
CA PHE A 281 -10.99 13.40 -9.63
C PHE A 281 -11.23 14.66 -8.80
N ASP A 282 -11.37 14.48 -7.50
CA ASP A 282 -11.59 15.55 -6.53
C ASP A 282 -10.29 15.87 -5.75
N VAL A 283 -10.39 16.73 -4.73
CA VAL A 283 -9.24 17.06 -3.88
C VAL A 283 -8.76 15.83 -3.10
N ASN A 284 -9.65 14.97 -2.60
CA ASN A 284 -9.23 13.78 -1.83
C ASN A 284 -8.45 12.79 -2.72
N PHE A 285 -8.92 12.54 -3.94
CA PHE A 285 -8.19 11.74 -4.93
C PHE A 285 -6.84 12.37 -5.28
N MET A 286 -6.80 13.70 -5.47
CA MET A 286 -5.54 14.40 -5.74
C MET A 286 -4.56 14.22 -4.57
N GLN A 287 -4.98 14.49 -3.34
CA GLN A 287 -4.14 14.35 -2.13
C GLN A 287 -3.60 12.93 -1.98
N ALA A 288 -4.42 11.89 -2.22
CA ALA A 288 -3.97 10.49 -2.23
C ALA A 288 -2.93 10.20 -3.34
N LEU A 289 -3.13 10.75 -4.55
CA LEU A 289 -2.16 10.64 -5.65
C LEU A 289 -0.84 11.35 -5.30
N MET A 290 -0.88 12.56 -4.75
CA MET A 290 0.32 13.28 -4.32
C MET A 290 1.05 12.50 -3.20
N PHE A 291 0.31 11.97 -2.23
CA PHE A 291 0.82 11.13 -1.14
C PHE A 291 1.58 9.91 -1.67
N SER A 292 1.00 9.18 -2.63
CA SER A 292 1.65 8.00 -3.21
C SER A 292 2.93 8.34 -4.01
N LEU A 293 3.04 9.57 -4.55
CA LEU A 293 4.23 10.12 -5.21
C LEU A 293 5.26 10.78 -4.26
N LEU A 294 5.02 10.76 -2.95
CA LEU A 294 5.98 11.25 -1.94
C LEU A 294 6.75 10.11 -1.23
N TYR A 295 6.36 8.85 -1.42
CA TYR A 295 7.08 7.67 -0.89
C TYR A 295 8.51 7.52 -1.42
N ASP A 296 8.75 7.92 -2.68
CA ASP A 296 10.06 7.85 -3.33
C ASP A 296 10.41 9.18 -3.99
N PRO A 297 11.47 9.89 -3.54
CA PRO A 297 12.00 11.09 -4.19
C PRO A 297 12.38 10.90 -5.67
N GLY A 298 12.64 9.66 -6.10
CA GLY A 298 12.79 9.30 -7.51
C GLY A 298 11.55 9.59 -8.38
N THR A 299 10.37 9.75 -7.76
CA THR A 299 9.10 10.09 -8.43
C THR A 299 8.73 11.57 -8.40
N PHE A 300 9.51 12.42 -7.70
CA PHE A 300 9.29 13.88 -7.67
C PHE A 300 9.21 14.56 -9.07
N PRO A 301 9.96 14.13 -10.11
CA PRO A 301 9.78 14.69 -11.45
C PRO A 301 8.39 14.42 -12.06
N LEU A 302 7.78 13.27 -11.74
CA LEU A 302 6.43 12.91 -12.18
C LEU A 302 5.35 13.64 -11.36
N LEU A 303 5.58 13.86 -10.07
CA LEU A 303 4.77 14.74 -9.22
C LEU A 303 4.70 16.16 -9.81
N ALA A 304 5.84 16.71 -10.23
CA ALA A 304 5.91 18.00 -10.91
C ALA A 304 5.21 18.01 -12.28
N GLU A 305 5.37 16.96 -13.09
CA GLU A 305 4.69 16.80 -14.39
C GLU A 305 3.17 16.79 -14.23
N ILE A 306 2.65 16.02 -13.26
CA ILE A 306 1.22 15.95 -12.96
C ILE A 306 0.68 17.32 -12.51
N LEU A 307 1.34 17.99 -11.55
CA LEU A 307 0.90 19.31 -11.07
C LEU A 307 0.88 20.36 -12.20
N ALA A 308 1.93 20.40 -13.04
CA ALA A 308 2.01 21.32 -14.17
C ALA A 308 0.99 21.02 -15.28
N SER A 309 0.58 19.76 -15.48
CA SER A 309 -0.47 19.41 -16.45
C SER A 309 -1.88 19.65 -15.92
N ILE A 310 -2.13 19.57 -14.59
CA ILE A 310 -3.44 19.96 -14.02
C ILE A 310 -3.72 21.46 -14.27
N GLU A 311 -2.73 22.35 -14.10
CA GLU A 311 -2.85 23.78 -14.45
C GLU A 311 -3.28 24.01 -15.92
N GLN A 312 -2.94 23.08 -16.81
CA GLN A 312 -3.24 23.12 -18.24
C GLN A 312 -4.53 22.35 -18.61
N ASN A 313 -5.25 21.80 -17.63
CA ASN A 313 -6.38 20.88 -17.82
C ASN A 313 -6.01 19.65 -18.68
N ASP A 314 -4.77 19.18 -18.57
CA ASP A 314 -4.29 17.93 -19.17
C ASP A 314 -4.22 16.82 -18.11
N MET A 315 -5.08 15.81 -18.26
CA MET A 315 -5.10 14.65 -17.35
C MET A 315 -4.21 13.50 -17.87
N ALA A 316 -3.53 13.64 -19.01
CA ALA A 316 -2.78 12.54 -19.62
C ALA A 316 -1.66 11.97 -18.73
N PRO A 317 -0.83 12.76 -18.01
CA PRO A 317 0.19 12.20 -17.11
C PRO A 317 -0.40 11.45 -15.92
N ILE A 318 -1.54 11.91 -15.39
CA ILE A 318 -2.30 11.20 -14.36
C ILE A 318 -2.76 9.85 -14.91
N LEU A 319 -3.47 9.87 -16.05
CA LEU A 319 -3.98 8.65 -16.68
C LEU A 319 -2.84 7.68 -17.04
N GLU A 320 -1.67 8.16 -17.47
CA GLU A 320 -0.50 7.29 -17.72
C GLU A 320 0.13 6.75 -16.42
N HIS A 321 0.18 7.53 -15.34
CA HIS A 321 0.63 7.05 -14.03
C HIS A 321 -0.30 5.95 -13.49
N LEU A 322 -1.62 6.24 -13.42
CA LEU A 322 -2.64 5.26 -13.05
C LEU A 322 -2.55 4.00 -13.94
N ALA A 323 -2.19 4.16 -15.22
CA ALA A 323 -2.11 3.07 -16.20
C ALA A 323 -0.83 2.21 -16.14
N LYS A 324 0.21 2.63 -15.42
CA LYS A 324 1.43 1.81 -15.29
C LYS A 324 1.18 0.57 -14.44
N GLY A 325 0.44 0.70 -13.34
CA GLY A 325 0.05 -0.41 -12.46
C GLY A 325 1.19 -0.91 -11.56
N ALA A 326 1.03 -0.70 -10.26
CA ALA A 326 2.13 -0.52 -9.32
C ALA A 326 1.62 -0.68 -7.87
N GLY A 327 1.72 -1.89 -7.29
CA GLY A 327 1.42 -2.12 -5.86
C GLY A 327 0.23 -3.05 -5.58
N VAL A 328 -0.12 -3.18 -4.30
CA VAL A 328 -1.16 -4.09 -3.78
C VAL A 328 -2.55 -3.63 -4.18
N SER A 329 -3.42 -4.51 -4.65
CA SER A 329 -4.80 -4.13 -4.97
C SER A 329 -5.58 -3.65 -3.73
N PRO A 330 -6.33 -2.52 -3.79
CA PRO A 330 -7.05 -1.97 -2.65
C PRO A 330 -7.98 -2.95 -1.93
N PHE A 331 -8.61 -3.93 -2.60
CA PHE A 331 -9.44 -4.94 -1.95
C PHE A 331 -8.66 -5.82 -0.99
N VAL A 332 -7.40 -6.12 -1.32
CA VAL A 332 -6.52 -6.91 -0.47
C VAL A 332 -6.15 -6.08 0.75
N THR A 333 -5.71 -4.84 0.56
CA THR A 333 -5.36 -3.90 1.65
C THR A 333 -6.53 -3.66 2.61
N VAL A 334 -7.73 -3.37 2.06
CA VAL A 334 -8.97 -3.17 2.83
C VAL A 334 -9.36 -4.45 3.57
N SER A 335 -9.44 -5.59 2.89
CA SER A 335 -9.92 -6.84 3.50
C SER A 335 -8.99 -7.36 4.60
N LEU A 336 -7.68 -7.16 4.43
CA LEU A 336 -6.69 -7.48 5.47
C LEU A 336 -6.80 -6.50 6.64
N ARG A 337 -6.69 -5.18 6.38
CA ARG A 337 -6.80 -4.14 7.43
C ARG A 337 -8.10 -4.27 8.22
N CYS A 338 -9.26 -4.24 7.56
CA CYS A 338 -10.54 -4.26 8.25
C CYS A 338 -10.80 -5.58 9.00
N THR A 339 -10.07 -6.65 8.69
CA THR A 339 -10.07 -7.88 9.50
C THR A 339 -9.08 -7.79 10.66
N ASP A 340 -7.84 -7.35 10.43
CA ASP A 340 -6.78 -7.28 11.44
C ASP A 340 -7.00 -6.20 12.53
N THR A 341 -8.00 -5.34 12.36
CA THR A 341 -8.26 -4.17 13.23
C THR A 341 -9.55 -4.33 14.05
N ALA A 342 -9.87 -3.34 14.88
CA ALA A 342 -11.12 -3.30 15.64
C ALA A 342 -12.34 -3.08 14.73
N VAL A 343 -13.44 -3.77 15.01
CA VAL A 343 -14.68 -3.67 14.24
C VAL A 343 -15.26 -2.26 14.38
N VAL A 344 -15.25 -1.51 13.28
CA VAL A 344 -15.93 -0.22 13.15
C VAL A 344 -17.44 -0.47 13.22
N ASN A 345 -18.08 0.18 14.19
CA ASN A 345 -19.55 0.14 14.40
C ASN A 345 -20.14 1.56 14.55
N ASP A 346 -19.32 2.55 14.24
CA ASP A 346 -19.59 3.97 14.18
C ASP A 346 -20.79 4.27 13.27
N THR A 347 -21.61 5.23 13.71
CA THR A 347 -22.69 5.80 12.91
C THR A 347 -22.14 6.68 11.77
N ALA A 348 -23.02 7.06 10.83
CA ALA A 348 -22.64 8.01 9.78
C ALA A 348 -22.16 9.37 10.34
N GLU A 349 -22.76 9.83 11.44
CA GLU A 349 -22.40 11.05 12.15
C GLU A 349 -21.00 10.94 12.79
N GLU A 350 -20.70 9.82 13.47
CA GLU A 350 -19.36 9.56 14.03
C GLU A 350 -18.26 9.39 12.96
N LEU A 351 -18.60 8.85 11.78
CA LEU A 351 -17.68 8.74 10.64
C LEU A 351 -17.47 10.10 9.94
N GLU A 352 -18.47 10.97 9.90
CA GLU A 352 -18.36 12.36 9.45
C GLU A 352 -17.47 13.15 10.42
N GLU A 353 -17.73 13.09 11.73
CA GLU A 353 -16.87 13.69 12.78
C GLU A 353 -15.42 13.16 12.73
N TYR A 354 -15.21 11.87 12.47
CA TYR A 354 -13.88 11.30 12.24
C TYR A 354 -13.18 11.96 11.05
N SER A 355 -13.87 12.11 9.91
CA SER A 355 -13.28 12.73 8.72
C SER A 355 -12.89 14.20 8.96
N VAL A 356 -13.71 14.96 9.68
CA VAL A 356 -13.44 16.34 10.08
C VAL A 356 -12.26 16.42 11.05
N ARG A 357 -12.14 15.46 11.99
CA ARG A 357 -10.98 15.37 12.90
C ARG A 357 -9.68 15.12 12.13
N VAL A 358 -9.67 14.13 11.22
CA VAL A 358 -8.51 13.84 10.35
C VAL A 358 -8.14 15.05 9.49
N GLY A 359 -9.15 15.82 9.04
CA GLY A 359 -8.99 17.11 8.37
C GLY A 359 -8.17 18.17 9.10
N SER A 360 -7.91 18.00 10.40
CA SER A 360 -7.12 18.94 11.21
C SER A 360 -5.65 18.54 11.44
N ALA A 361 -5.23 17.33 11.02
CA ALA A 361 -3.92 16.77 11.35
C ALA A 361 -2.83 16.99 10.28
N SER A 362 -3.20 17.42 9.09
CA SER A 362 -2.31 17.73 7.97
C SER A 362 -2.99 18.77 7.09
N GLU A 363 -2.21 19.71 6.57
CA GLU A 363 -2.68 20.70 5.59
C GLU A 363 -3.03 20.04 4.24
N TYR A 364 -2.38 18.93 3.91
CA TYR A 364 -2.29 18.41 2.54
C TYR A 364 -2.75 16.96 2.32
N PHE A 365 -2.93 16.15 3.36
CA PHE A 365 -3.07 14.68 3.22
C PHE A 365 -4.20 14.05 4.02
N SER A 366 -5.10 14.84 4.60
CA SER A 366 -6.30 14.31 5.27
C SER A 366 -7.15 13.42 4.34
N GLY A 367 -7.30 13.78 3.07
CA GLY A 367 -7.98 12.97 2.06
C GLY A 367 -7.32 11.63 1.74
N ALA A 368 -6.03 11.45 2.06
CA ALA A 368 -5.32 10.20 1.85
C ALA A 368 -5.66 9.11 2.89
N VAL A 369 -6.16 9.49 4.08
CA VAL A 369 -6.45 8.55 5.18
C VAL A 369 -7.84 8.68 5.83
N ALA A 370 -8.58 9.77 5.61
CA ALA A 370 -9.93 9.91 6.19
C ALA A 370 -10.89 8.78 5.73
N GLY A 371 -10.80 8.36 4.46
CA GLY A 371 -11.61 7.26 3.93
C GLY A 371 -11.27 5.86 4.48
N VAL A 372 -10.14 5.71 5.20
CA VAL A 372 -9.69 4.41 5.74
C VAL A 372 -10.70 3.82 6.70
N ARG A 373 -11.21 4.60 7.66
CA ARG A 373 -12.19 4.14 8.66
C ARG A 373 -13.54 3.80 8.01
N LEU A 374 -14.02 4.65 7.10
CA LEU A 374 -15.27 4.46 6.35
C LEU A 374 -15.26 3.11 5.62
N SER A 375 -14.15 2.75 4.98
CA SER A 375 -14.00 1.47 4.26
C SER A 375 -14.16 0.21 5.12
N CYS A 376 -14.11 0.35 6.46
CA CYS A 376 -14.29 -0.75 7.41
C CYS A 376 -15.66 -0.73 8.14
N GLY A 377 -16.50 0.30 7.99
CA GLY A 377 -17.78 0.42 8.74
C GLY A 377 -18.76 -0.73 8.52
N GLY A 378 -18.78 -1.28 7.31
CA GLY A 378 -19.55 -2.48 6.96
C GLY A 378 -18.85 -3.81 7.27
N TRP A 379 -17.62 -3.82 7.77
CA TRP A 379 -16.82 -5.05 7.82
C TRP A 379 -17.23 -5.97 8.97
N LYS A 380 -17.96 -7.05 8.67
CA LYS A 380 -18.47 -8.02 9.67
C LYS A 380 -17.74 -9.38 9.64
N VAL A 381 -16.42 -9.36 9.45
CA VAL A 381 -15.54 -10.48 9.81
C VAL A 381 -15.12 -10.30 11.27
N ASN A 382 -15.39 -11.28 12.13
CA ASN A 382 -14.89 -11.31 13.50
C ASN A 382 -13.49 -11.96 13.49
N PRO A 383 -12.42 -11.26 13.87
CA PRO A 383 -11.06 -11.73 13.65
C PRO A 383 -10.42 -12.37 14.90
N ASP A 384 -9.45 -13.26 14.68
CA ASP A 384 -8.70 -13.94 15.74
C ASP A 384 -7.57 -13.05 16.33
N ASN A 385 -7.73 -11.72 16.30
CA ASN A 385 -6.69 -10.74 16.63
C ASN A 385 -6.14 -10.91 18.06
N PHE A 386 -4.81 -10.88 18.18
CA PHE A 386 -4.09 -10.66 19.42
C PHE A 386 -4.66 -9.45 20.22
N LYS A 387 -4.88 -9.63 21.52
CA LYS A 387 -5.45 -8.62 22.43
C LYS A 387 -4.41 -8.01 23.38
N GLY A 388 -3.13 -8.11 23.03
CA GLY A 388 -2.02 -7.65 23.84
C GLY A 388 -1.71 -8.53 25.08
N PRO A 389 -0.82 -8.07 25.97
CA PRO A 389 -0.04 -6.84 25.86
C PRO A 389 0.96 -6.93 24.70
N MET A 390 1.15 -5.82 23.98
CA MET A 390 2.14 -5.72 22.91
C MET A 390 3.52 -5.36 23.49
N GLY A 391 4.59 -5.91 22.88
CA GLY A 391 5.96 -5.82 23.38
C GLY A 391 6.36 -6.95 24.34
N GLY A 392 7.63 -6.96 24.75
CA GLY A 392 8.23 -7.98 25.61
C GLY A 392 9.76 -7.88 25.64
N ASN A 393 10.41 -8.70 26.46
CA ASN A 393 11.88 -8.76 26.51
C ASN A 393 12.42 -9.62 25.36
N THR A 394 13.17 -9.00 24.45
CA THR A 394 13.91 -9.68 23.37
C THR A 394 15.33 -10.06 23.82
N SER A 395 15.89 -11.14 23.27
CA SER A 395 17.26 -11.60 23.58
C SER A 395 18.34 -10.64 23.10
N PHE A 396 18.03 -9.83 22.08
CA PHE A 396 18.86 -8.75 21.54
C PHE A 396 17.99 -7.50 21.32
N PRO A 397 18.55 -6.28 21.37
CA PRO A 397 17.80 -5.06 21.06
C PRO A 397 17.20 -5.09 19.65
N LEU A 398 15.98 -4.57 19.52
CA LEU A 398 15.37 -4.27 18.22
C LEU A 398 16.01 -3.00 17.62
N LEU A 399 16.18 -2.97 16.31
CA LEU A 399 16.52 -1.74 15.58
C LEU A 399 15.24 -1.19 14.92
N PHE A 400 14.81 0.00 15.35
CA PHE A 400 13.77 0.76 14.68
C PHE A 400 14.40 1.77 13.73
N VAL A 401 13.86 1.90 12.52
CA VAL A 401 14.29 2.82 11.47
C VAL A 401 13.07 3.58 10.96
N GLY A 402 13.22 4.88 10.76
CA GLY A 402 12.19 5.77 10.23
C GLY A 402 12.81 7.09 9.78
N ASN A 403 12.21 7.73 8.79
CA ASN A 403 12.80 8.90 8.12
C ASN A 403 12.21 10.21 8.67
N THR A 404 13.01 11.28 8.66
CA THR A 404 12.65 12.59 9.26
C THR A 404 11.54 13.37 8.51
N ALA A 405 11.06 12.82 7.40
CA ALA A 405 9.96 13.30 6.58
C ALA A 405 9.30 12.10 5.85
N ASP A 406 9.04 11.01 6.59
CA ASP A 406 8.32 9.85 6.07
C ASP A 406 6.82 10.18 5.96
N PRO A 407 6.22 10.22 4.74
CA PRO A 407 4.82 10.61 4.61
C PRO A 407 3.83 9.62 5.22
N ALA A 408 4.21 8.37 5.51
CA ALA A 408 3.27 7.29 5.85
C ALA A 408 3.57 6.58 7.18
N THR A 409 4.84 6.54 7.59
CA THR A 409 5.35 5.98 8.85
C THR A 409 6.20 7.03 9.59
N PRO A 410 5.60 8.15 10.01
CA PRO A 410 6.29 9.33 10.53
C PRO A 410 7.02 9.10 11.86
N LEU A 411 8.03 9.92 12.14
CA LEU A 411 8.73 9.92 13.42
C LEU A 411 7.92 10.64 14.51
N LEU A 412 6.96 9.92 15.08
CA LEU A 412 6.23 10.30 16.29
C LEU A 412 7.19 10.35 17.50
N ALA A 413 6.98 11.29 18.43
CA ALA A 413 7.94 11.71 19.46
C ALA A 413 7.48 11.43 20.90
#